data_AF-A0A067NUC6-F1
#
_entry.id   AF-A0A067NUC6-F1
#
_cell.length_a   1.000
_cell.length_b   1.000
_cell.length_c   1.000
_cell.angle_alpha   90.00
_cell.angle_beta   90.00
_cell.angle_gamma   90.00
#
_symmetry.space_group_name_H-M   'P 1'
#
loop_
_entity.id
_entity.type
_entity.pdbx_description
1 polymer ?
#
loop_
_entity_poly.entity_id
_entity_poly.type
_entity_poly.pdbx_seq_one_letter_code
_entity_poly.pdbx_strand_id
1 'polypeptide(L)'
;MATPTHEYTTTTPEVPDGVETKPIPNDILPYTYLNRLTPPVGTSFFQKETITIFDNQQISVKGLHLETLTWRTDVYKYATGARPDKPDFKKNGGEIYIILVHAGTGRAPDVLPFFELTKTVKVPSSIIPVKQYPASNSGTPSGSDLAYRIDYLNAMAMFKDGGHSSFPFDASYQEDFVRHQAEQTGLETTDGVEFGVIPRLPFHAIFTYPIIGLSVFKCLDPSAFPATFTFRAGAGWPGSSRHGSITKDVSISFEFAP
;
A
#
# COMPACT_ATOMS: atom_id res chain seq x y z
N MET A 1 20.75 2.08 50.93
CA MET A 1 19.32 2.33 50.68
C MET A 1 18.85 1.25 49.71
N ALA A 2 17.93 0.39 50.11
CA ALA A 2 17.43 -0.73 49.31
C ALA A 2 16.01 -0.41 48.84
N THR A 3 15.75 -0.63 47.56
CA THR A 3 14.45 -0.40 46.89
C THR A 3 13.51 -1.58 47.16
N PRO A 4 12.23 -1.36 47.52
CA PRO A 4 11.29 -2.45 47.73
C PRO A 4 10.78 -3.01 46.39
N THR A 5 10.74 -4.33 46.29
CA THR A 5 10.12 -5.07 45.17
C THR A 5 8.67 -5.35 45.55
N HIS A 6 7.71 -4.86 44.76
CA HIS A 6 6.30 -5.22 44.90
C HIS A 6 5.97 -6.41 43.98
N GLU A 7 5.55 -7.52 44.59
CA GLU A 7 4.95 -8.64 43.88
C GLU A 7 3.46 -8.33 43.64
N TYR A 8 3.03 -8.35 42.37
CA TYR A 8 1.63 -8.29 42.00
C TYR A 8 1.08 -9.72 41.88
N THR A 9 0.09 -10.05 42.71
CA THR A 9 -0.68 -11.29 42.58
C THR A 9 -1.86 -11.05 41.64
N THR A 10 -1.85 -11.70 40.47
CA THR A 10 -2.95 -11.65 39.52
C THR A 10 -4.00 -12.68 39.92
N THR A 11 -5.13 -12.24 40.47
CA THR A 11 -6.31 -13.10 40.64
C THR A 11 -7.10 -13.18 39.34
N THR A 12 -7.17 -14.38 38.75
CA THR A 12 -8.04 -14.69 37.61
C THR A 12 -9.50 -14.59 38.04
N PRO A 13 -10.34 -13.77 37.37
CA PRO A 13 -11.77 -13.74 37.67
C PRO A 13 -12.44 -15.05 37.26
N GLU A 14 -13.23 -15.63 38.16
CA GLU A 14 -14.11 -16.77 37.86
C GLU A 14 -15.15 -16.36 36.83
N VAL A 15 -15.20 -17.09 35.73
CA VAL A 15 -16.24 -16.96 34.70
C VAL A 15 -17.49 -17.69 35.19
N PRO A 16 -18.68 -17.07 35.20
CA PRO A 16 -19.90 -17.74 35.64
C PRO A 16 -20.25 -18.91 34.71
N ASP A 17 -20.50 -20.07 35.32
CA ASP A 17 -20.99 -21.28 34.64
C ASP A 17 -22.32 -20.99 33.93
N GLY A 18 -22.37 -21.26 32.62
CA GLY A 18 -23.63 -21.26 31.86
C GLY A 18 -23.66 -20.44 30.57
N VAL A 19 -22.56 -19.80 30.15
CA VAL A 19 -22.48 -19.20 28.81
C VAL A 19 -22.03 -20.26 27.81
N GLU A 20 -22.95 -20.71 26.97
CA GLU A 20 -22.65 -21.56 25.81
C GLU A 20 -21.71 -20.78 24.87
N THR A 21 -20.40 -21.01 25.01
CA THR A 21 -19.40 -20.47 24.10
C THR A 21 -19.57 -21.17 22.77
N LYS A 22 -20.33 -20.56 21.84
CA LYS A 22 -20.24 -20.95 20.44
C LYS A 22 -18.76 -20.92 20.06
N PRO A 23 -18.18 -22.02 19.56
CA PRO A 23 -16.81 -21.99 19.07
C PRO A 23 -16.73 -20.91 18.01
N ILE A 24 -15.95 -19.87 18.28
CA ILE A 24 -15.52 -18.92 17.26
C ILE A 24 -14.76 -19.80 16.26
N PRO A 25 -15.16 -19.88 14.98
CA PRO A 25 -14.41 -20.64 14.00
C PRO A 25 -13.00 -20.08 13.94
N ASN A 26 -12.04 -20.85 14.47
CA ASN A 26 -10.60 -20.56 14.39
C ASN A 26 -10.05 -20.81 12.97
N ASP A 27 -10.90 -20.75 11.94
CA ASP A 27 -10.53 -20.89 10.52
C ASP A 27 -9.90 -19.61 9.98
N ILE A 28 -9.09 -18.93 10.80
CA ILE A 28 -8.18 -17.91 10.31
C ILE A 28 -7.04 -18.67 9.65
N LEU A 29 -7.14 -18.84 8.32
CA LEU A 29 -6.01 -19.28 7.50
C LEU A 29 -4.74 -18.51 7.93
N PRO A 30 -3.57 -19.16 8.02
CA PRO A 30 -2.36 -18.46 8.43
C PRO A 30 -2.17 -17.24 7.52
N TYR A 31 -2.10 -16.05 8.11
CA TYR A 31 -1.86 -14.81 7.38
C TYR A 31 -0.57 -14.96 6.56
N THR A 32 -0.68 -14.93 5.23
CA THR A 32 0.48 -15.05 4.35
C THR A 32 1.13 -13.69 4.17
N TYR A 33 2.45 -13.62 4.33
CA TYR A 33 3.26 -12.50 3.88
C TYR A 33 4.46 -13.00 3.08
N LEU A 34 4.56 -12.59 1.83
CA LEU A 34 5.65 -12.92 0.93
C LEU A 34 6.05 -11.68 0.15
N ASN A 35 7.32 -11.28 0.22
CA ASN A 35 7.86 -10.21 -0.60
C ASN A 35 9.11 -10.72 -1.34
N ARG A 36 8.94 -11.06 -2.62
CA ARG A 36 9.99 -11.45 -3.56
C ARG A 36 10.09 -10.44 -4.69
N LEU A 37 10.07 -9.15 -4.34
CA LEU A 37 10.26 -8.06 -5.29
C LEU A 37 11.75 -7.73 -5.49
N THR A 38 12.64 -8.11 -4.58
CA THR A 38 14.09 -7.85 -4.75
C THR A 38 14.73 -8.99 -5.54
N PRO A 39 15.33 -8.73 -6.72
CA PRO A 39 16.02 -9.75 -7.51
C PRO A 39 17.38 -10.12 -6.87
N PRO A 40 18.05 -11.19 -7.34
CA PRO A 40 19.36 -11.58 -6.83
C PRO A 40 20.41 -10.45 -6.90
N VAL A 41 21.39 -10.49 -6.00
CA VAL A 41 22.53 -9.56 -6.00
C VAL A 41 23.25 -9.61 -7.35
N GLY A 42 23.66 -8.45 -7.86
CA GLY A 42 24.32 -8.30 -9.16
C GLY A 42 23.35 -8.09 -10.34
N THR A 43 22.04 -8.00 -10.07
CA THR A 43 21.06 -7.59 -11.08
C THR A 43 21.32 -6.13 -11.50
N SER A 44 21.47 -5.90 -12.80
CA SER A 44 21.61 -4.57 -13.39
C SER A 44 20.25 -3.90 -13.56
N PHE A 45 20.22 -2.56 -13.54
CA PHE A 45 19.02 -1.74 -13.75
C PHE A 45 17.85 -2.12 -12.82
N PHE A 46 18.16 -2.40 -11.56
CA PHE A 46 17.21 -2.53 -10.47
C PHE A 46 17.54 -1.51 -9.38
N GLN A 47 16.51 -0.86 -8.85
CA GLN A 47 16.65 0.06 -7.72
C GLN A 47 15.50 -0.12 -6.75
N LYS A 48 15.81 -0.04 -5.45
CA LYS A 48 14.85 -0.02 -4.36
C LYS A 48 15.11 1.17 -3.46
N GLU A 49 14.05 1.86 -3.08
CA GLU A 49 14.09 2.89 -2.04
C GLU A 49 12.81 2.87 -1.20
N THR A 50 12.87 3.44 0.01
CA THR A 50 11.69 3.63 0.85
C THR A 50 11.46 5.13 1.01
N ILE A 51 10.24 5.57 0.74
CA ILE A 51 9.86 6.99 0.79
C ILE A 51 8.77 7.17 1.83
N THR A 52 9.04 7.99 2.85
CA THR A 52 8.01 8.48 3.76
C THR A 52 7.23 9.57 3.05
N ILE A 53 5.95 9.31 2.77
CA ILE A 53 5.04 10.27 2.14
C ILE A 53 4.59 11.27 3.21
N PHE A 54 3.89 10.78 4.22
CA PHE A 54 3.42 11.57 5.35
C PHE A 54 3.86 10.91 6.65
N ASP A 55 4.28 11.71 7.63
CA ASP A 55 4.60 11.25 8.97
C ASP A 55 3.79 12.05 9.98
N ASN A 56 2.86 11.36 10.66
CA ASN A 56 1.95 11.92 11.66
C ASN A 56 1.25 13.22 11.21
N GLN A 57 0.86 13.29 9.94
CA GLN A 57 0.24 14.48 9.36
C GLN A 57 -1.26 14.51 9.64
N GLN A 58 -1.79 15.68 9.98
CA GLN A 58 -3.22 15.85 10.23
C GLN A 58 -3.94 16.37 8.98
N ILE A 59 -5.04 15.71 8.62
CA ILE A 59 -6.00 16.18 7.64
C ILE A 59 -7.15 16.83 8.41
N SER A 60 -7.44 18.10 8.11
CA SER A 60 -8.50 18.86 8.78
C SER A 60 -9.31 19.68 7.78
N VAL A 61 -10.57 19.96 8.10
CA VAL A 61 -11.44 20.87 7.33
C VAL A 61 -12.11 21.86 8.28
N LYS A 62 -11.90 23.17 8.08
CA LYS A 62 -12.49 24.23 8.91
C LYS A 62 -12.31 24.02 10.43
N GLY A 63 -11.13 23.54 10.84
CA GLY A 63 -10.81 23.24 12.24
C GLY A 63 -11.30 21.89 12.78
N LEU A 64 -12.07 21.12 11.99
CA LEU A 64 -12.43 19.74 12.32
C LEU A 64 -11.29 18.80 11.88
N HIS A 65 -10.70 18.08 12.84
CA HIS A 65 -9.72 17.03 12.58
C HIS A 65 -10.41 15.78 12.03
N LEU A 66 -9.99 15.38 10.83
CA LEU A 66 -10.58 14.25 10.10
C LEU A 66 -9.73 12.99 10.20
N GLU A 67 -8.41 13.11 10.05
CA GLU A 67 -7.49 11.99 10.06
C GLU A 67 -6.09 12.42 10.52
N THR A 68 -5.40 11.57 11.27
CA THR A 68 -3.95 11.58 11.45
C THR A 68 -3.36 10.43 10.64
N LEU A 69 -2.38 10.73 9.80
CA LEU A 69 -1.85 9.81 8.80
C LEU A 69 -0.33 9.67 8.88
N THR A 70 0.13 8.43 8.96
CA THR A 70 1.50 8.03 8.62
C THR A 70 1.44 7.10 7.43
N TRP A 71 2.11 7.47 6.33
CA TRP A 71 2.10 6.72 5.07
C TRP A 71 3.50 6.72 4.48
N ARG A 72 3.99 5.52 4.14
CA ARG A 72 5.22 5.30 3.39
C ARG A 72 4.97 4.36 2.21
N THR A 73 5.92 4.34 1.29
CA THR A 73 5.95 3.35 0.22
C THR A 73 7.37 2.82 0.05
N ASP A 74 7.49 1.50 -0.13
CA ASP A 74 8.67 0.94 -0.77
C ASP A 74 8.49 1.05 -2.29
N VAL A 75 9.50 1.55 -2.99
CA VAL A 75 9.50 1.74 -4.44
C VAL A 75 10.50 0.77 -5.04
N TYR A 76 10.01 -0.14 -5.89
CA TYR A 76 10.85 -1.08 -6.64
C TYR A 76 10.80 -0.70 -8.12
N LYS A 77 11.97 -0.49 -8.73
CA LYS A 77 12.12 -0.06 -10.12
C LYS A 77 12.94 -1.09 -10.89
N TYR A 78 12.46 -1.51 -12.06
CA TYR A 78 13.09 -2.52 -12.91
C TYR A 78 13.11 -2.02 -14.34
N ALA A 79 14.25 -2.06 -15.04
CA ALA A 79 14.27 -2.01 -16.49
C ALA A 79 14.39 -3.45 -17.04
N THR A 80 13.48 -3.83 -17.93
CA THR A 80 13.27 -5.22 -18.37
C THR A 80 13.21 -5.29 -19.89
N GLY A 81 13.46 -6.47 -20.47
CA GLY A 81 13.31 -6.76 -21.91
C GLY A 81 14.44 -6.21 -22.78
N ALA A 82 14.72 -4.91 -22.69
CA ALA A 82 15.87 -4.26 -23.34
C ALA A 82 16.65 -3.41 -22.34
N ARG A 83 17.93 -3.10 -22.63
CA ARG A 83 18.70 -2.20 -21.76
C ARG A 83 18.20 -0.75 -21.93
N PRO A 84 17.99 -0.01 -20.83
CA PRO A 84 17.43 1.35 -20.85
C PRO A 84 18.35 2.39 -21.48
N ASP A 85 19.65 2.08 -21.66
CA ASP A 85 20.63 2.94 -22.33
C ASP A 85 20.62 2.81 -23.87
N LYS A 86 19.76 1.95 -24.44
CA LYS A 86 19.68 1.74 -25.90
C LYS A 86 18.64 2.68 -26.52
N PRO A 87 18.95 3.33 -27.67
CA PRO A 87 18.03 4.25 -28.33
C PRO A 87 16.72 3.57 -28.78
N ASP A 88 16.77 2.27 -29.07
CA ASP A 88 15.62 1.46 -29.47
C ASP A 88 14.98 0.69 -28.28
N PHE A 89 15.16 1.15 -27.03
CA PHE A 89 14.65 0.48 -25.82
C PHE A 89 13.23 -0.04 -25.99
N LYS A 90 12.27 0.85 -26.26
CA LYS A 90 10.86 0.50 -26.46
C LYS A 90 10.64 -0.47 -27.62
N LYS A 91 11.32 -0.26 -28.74
CA LYS A 91 11.19 -1.09 -29.95
C LYS A 91 11.68 -2.53 -29.71
N ASN A 92 12.66 -2.69 -28.83
CA ASN A 92 13.22 -3.98 -28.46
C ASN A 92 12.46 -4.65 -27.29
N GLY A 93 11.25 -4.20 -26.98
CA GLY A 93 10.44 -4.76 -25.89
C GLY A 93 10.88 -4.29 -24.50
N GLY A 94 11.61 -3.17 -24.43
CA GLY A 94 12.02 -2.54 -23.19
C GLY A 94 10.84 -1.97 -22.42
N GLU A 95 10.74 -2.32 -21.15
CA GLU A 95 9.73 -1.81 -20.24
C GLU A 95 10.36 -1.49 -18.87
N ILE A 96 9.95 -0.36 -18.28
CA ILE A 96 10.29 0.00 -16.91
C ILE A 96 9.09 -0.28 -16.02
N TYR A 97 9.24 -1.15 -15.04
CA TYR A 97 8.23 -1.40 -14.01
C TYR A 97 8.54 -0.58 -12.77
N ILE A 98 7.50 0.05 -12.19
CA ILE A 98 7.56 0.74 -10.91
C ILE A 98 6.48 0.12 -10.02
N ILE A 99 6.90 -0.52 -8.94
CA ILE A 99 5.99 -1.17 -7.98
C ILE A 99 6.08 -0.40 -6.66
N LEU A 100 4.94 0.09 -6.19
CA LEU A 100 4.80 0.78 -4.92
C LEU A 100 4.12 -0.18 -3.93
N VAL A 101 4.83 -0.56 -2.87
CA VAL A 101 4.22 -1.28 -1.73
C VAL A 101 3.89 -0.26 -0.65
N HIS A 102 2.61 0.02 -0.47
CA HIS A 102 2.10 1.00 0.48
C HIS A 102 1.98 0.40 1.88
N ALA A 103 2.50 1.12 2.87
CA ALA A 103 2.41 0.75 4.27
C ALA A 103 2.16 1.98 5.13
N GLY A 104 1.43 1.84 6.23
CA GLY A 104 1.20 2.94 7.15
C GLY A 104 0.01 2.73 8.08
N THR A 105 -0.41 3.81 8.71
CA THR A 105 -1.54 3.84 9.64
C THR A 105 -2.31 5.13 9.48
N GLY A 106 -3.62 5.03 9.37
CA GLY A 106 -4.54 6.15 9.50
C GLY A 106 -5.33 6.04 10.80
N ARG A 107 -5.59 7.19 11.43
CA ARG A 107 -6.40 7.31 12.64
C ARG A 107 -7.38 8.46 12.49
N ALA A 108 -8.67 8.17 12.45
CA ALA A 108 -9.73 9.15 12.41
C ALA A 108 -10.42 9.21 13.78
N PRO A 109 -10.47 10.39 14.45
CA PRO A 109 -10.92 10.51 15.83
C PRO A 109 -12.43 10.33 16.01
N ASP A 110 -13.24 10.64 14.99
CA ASP A 110 -14.68 10.45 14.99
C ASP A 110 -15.17 10.24 13.55
N VAL A 111 -15.47 9.00 13.19
CA VAL A 111 -15.88 8.66 11.83
C VAL A 111 -17.40 8.57 11.74
N LEU A 112 -18.00 9.65 11.27
CA LEU A 112 -19.42 9.66 10.92
C LEU A 112 -19.70 8.68 9.75
N PRO A 113 -20.95 8.20 9.61
CA PRO A 113 -21.33 7.31 8.52
C PRO A 113 -20.93 7.85 7.14
N PHE A 114 -20.59 6.93 6.23
CA PHE A 114 -20.25 7.23 4.84
C PHE A 114 -19.01 8.11 4.67
N PHE A 115 -18.09 8.11 5.64
CA PHE A 115 -16.82 8.80 5.51
C PHE A 115 -15.87 8.01 4.60
N GLU A 116 -15.15 8.69 3.73
CA GLU A 116 -14.15 8.08 2.85
C GLU A 116 -12.76 8.57 3.23
N LEU A 117 -11.84 7.61 3.34
CA LEU A 117 -10.44 7.83 3.65
C LEU A 117 -9.62 7.44 2.42
N THR A 118 -9.39 8.38 1.52
CA THR A 118 -8.83 8.14 0.19
C THR A 118 -7.34 8.45 0.12
N LYS A 119 -6.60 7.65 -0.64
CA LYS A 119 -5.20 7.82 -1.00
C LYS A 119 -5.12 7.78 -2.52
N THR A 120 -4.45 8.75 -3.11
CA THR A 120 -4.27 8.84 -4.55
C THR A 120 -2.78 8.94 -4.84
N VAL A 121 -2.33 8.23 -5.88
CA VAL A 121 -1.00 8.39 -6.45
C VAL A 121 -1.19 8.77 -7.91
N LYS A 122 -0.94 10.04 -8.24
CA LYS A 122 -0.98 10.53 -9.62
C LYS A 122 0.41 10.48 -10.24
N VAL A 123 0.46 10.20 -11.53
CA VAL A 123 1.67 10.01 -12.31
C VAL A 123 1.65 10.86 -13.58
N PRO A 124 2.80 11.24 -14.15
CA PRO A 124 2.85 11.91 -15.44
C PRO A 124 2.34 10.99 -16.56
N SER A 125 1.91 11.57 -17.68
CA SER A 125 1.37 10.82 -18.82
C SER A 125 2.36 9.83 -19.48
N SER A 126 3.66 9.96 -19.21
CA SER A 126 4.69 9.01 -19.62
C SER A 126 4.69 7.71 -18.82
N ILE A 127 3.95 7.68 -17.69
CA ILE A 127 3.82 6.53 -16.80
C ILE A 127 2.37 6.04 -16.86
N ILE A 128 2.24 4.74 -17.07
CA ILE A 128 0.96 4.06 -17.29
C ILE A 128 0.62 3.31 -15.99
N PRO A 129 -0.51 3.64 -15.33
CA PRO A 129 -1.06 2.81 -14.26
C PRO A 129 -1.45 1.44 -14.82
N VAL A 130 -0.97 0.38 -14.19
CA VAL A 130 -1.22 -1.00 -14.63
C VAL A 130 -2.22 -1.66 -13.69
N LYS A 131 -1.99 -1.58 -12.37
CA LYS A 131 -2.81 -2.30 -11.40
C LYS A 131 -2.76 -1.68 -10.02
N GLN A 132 -3.90 -1.67 -9.33
CA GLN A 132 -4.02 -1.39 -7.90
C GLN A 132 -4.51 -2.65 -7.16
N TYR A 133 -3.86 -2.96 -6.05
CA TYR A 133 -4.26 -4.01 -5.11
C TYR A 133 -4.47 -3.49 -3.69
N PRO A 134 -5.41 -4.08 -2.94
CA PRO A 134 -6.48 -4.92 -3.47
C PRO A 134 -7.50 -4.03 -4.24
N ALA A 135 -8.22 -4.61 -5.20
CA ALA A 135 -9.21 -3.87 -5.96
C ALA A 135 -10.48 -3.61 -5.11
N SER A 136 -11.25 -2.58 -5.45
CA SER A 136 -12.58 -2.38 -4.89
C SER A 136 -13.43 -3.65 -5.06
N ASN A 137 -14.26 -3.96 -4.07
CA ASN A 137 -15.13 -5.15 -4.04
C ASN A 137 -14.39 -6.52 -4.04
N SER A 138 -13.09 -6.56 -3.74
CA SER A 138 -12.34 -7.82 -3.63
C SER A 138 -12.39 -8.48 -2.25
N GLY A 139 -12.97 -7.80 -1.25
CA GLY A 139 -13.07 -8.31 0.11
C GLY A 139 -14.01 -9.51 0.21
N THR A 140 -13.55 -10.58 0.84
CA THR A 140 -14.35 -11.77 1.13
C THR A 140 -14.88 -11.68 2.57
N PRO A 141 -16.19 -11.88 2.81
CA PRO A 141 -16.73 -11.90 4.16
C PRO A 141 -16.04 -12.94 5.05
N SER A 142 -15.65 -12.53 6.26
CA SER A 142 -15.09 -13.39 7.30
C SER A 142 -15.71 -12.98 8.64
N GLY A 143 -16.83 -13.62 9.02
CA GLY A 143 -17.63 -13.19 10.16
C GLY A 143 -18.21 -11.77 9.96
N SER A 144 -17.90 -10.85 10.88
CA SER A 144 -18.24 -9.42 10.78
C SER A 144 -17.27 -8.61 9.92
N ASP A 145 -16.19 -9.23 9.47
CA ASP A 145 -15.04 -8.58 8.89
C ASP A 145 -14.91 -8.91 7.40
N LEU A 146 -13.96 -8.25 6.74
CA LEU A 146 -13.60 -8.54 5.36
C LEU A 146 -12.15 -8.98 5.31
N ALA A 147 -11.92 -10.17 4.77
CA ALA A 147 -10.60 -10.65 4.42
C ALA A 147 -10.21 -10.16 3.02
N TYR A 148 -8.97 -9.73 2.88
CA TYR A 148 -8.36 -9.27 1.64
C TYR A 148 -7.08 -10.04 1.38
N ARG A 149 -6.78 -10.21 0.10
CA ARG A 149 -5.53 -10.80 -0.37
C ARG A 149 -4.94 -9.95 -1.48
N ILE A 150 -3.68 -9.60 -1.32
CA ILE A 150 -2.82 -9.14 -2.41
C ILE A 150 -2.10 -10.38 -2.93
N ASP A 151 -2.19 -10.64 -4.23
CA ASP A 151 -1.48 -11.73 -4.89
C ASP A 151 -0.95 -11.24 -6.24
N TYR A 152 0.23 -10.65 -6.20
CA TYR A 152 0.91 -10.11 -7.36
C TYR A 152 2.02 -11.05 -7.81
N LEU A 153 2.07 -11.31 -9.11
CA LEU A 153 3.12 -12.07 -9.78
C LEU A 153 3.35 -11.46 -11.18
N ASN A 154 4.61 -11.14 -11.49
CA ASN A 154 5.01 -10.71 -12.82
C ASN A 154 6.38 -11.29 -13.19
N ALA A 155 6.42 -12.07 -14.26
CA ALA A 155 7.65 -12.60 -14.82
C ALA A 155 8.34 -11.50 -15.65
N MET A 156 9.61 -11.23 -15.36
CA MET A 156 10.41 -10.17 -15.98
C MET A 156 11.71 -10.76 -16.55
N ALA A 157 12.08 -10.32 -17.76
CA ALA A 157 13.42 -10.56 -18.29
C ALA A 157 14.37 -9.49 -17.75
N MET A 158 15.13 -9.84 -16.71
CA MET A 158 16.08 -8.97 -16.02
C MET A 158 17.49 -9.14 -16.58
N PHE A 159 18.39 -8.24 -16.19
CA PHE A 159 19.77 -8.22 -16.65
C PHE A 159 20.76 -8.43 -15.50
N LYS A 160 21.92 -8.99 -15.81
CA LYS A 160 23.08 -9.09 -14.90
C LYS A 160 24.38 -8.78 -15.67
N ASP A 161 25.51 -8.77 -14.96
CA ASP A 161 26.83 -8.54 -15.54
C ASP A 161 26.89 -7.20 -16.32
N GLY A 162 26.39 -6.11 -15.73
CA GLY A 162 26.37 -4.79 -16.38
C GLY A 162 25.45 -4.71 -17.62
N GLY A 163 24.46 -5.61 -17.72
CA GLY A 163 23.55 -5.66 -18.87
C GLY A 163 24.01 -6.59 -20.01
N HIS A 164 25.03 -7.42 -19.80
CA HIS A 164 25.54 -8.35 -20.84
C HIS A 164 24.79 -9.68 -20.90
N SER A 165 24.15 -10.10 -19.81
CA SER A 165 23.40 -11.35 -19.73
C SER A 165 21.98 -11.07 -19.27
N SER A 166 21.00 -11.85 -19.75
CA SER A 166 19.62 -11.82 -19.25
C SER A 166 19.29 -13.06 -18.41
N PHE A 167 18.33 -12.93 -17.51
CA PHE A 167 17.76 -14.04 -16.74
C PHE A 167 16.28 -13.78 -16.41
N PRO A 168 15.46 -14.83 -16.25
CA PRO A 168 14.08 -14.68 -15.82
C PRO A 168 14.00 -14.38 -14.32
N PHE A 169 13.12 -13.46 -13.93
CA PHE A 169 12.84 -13.13 -12.53
C PHE A 169 11.34 -13.02 -12.31
N ASP A 170 10.82 -13.78 -11.34
CA ASP A 170 9.41 -13.75 -10.96
C ASP A 170 9.21 -12.80 -9.78
N ALA A 171 8.97 -11.53 -10.07
CA ALA A 171 8.64 -10.55 -9.04
C ALA A 171 7.27 -10.91 -8.44
N SER A 172 7.23 -11.19 -7.14
CA SER A 172 5.98 -11.56 -6.47
C SER A 172 5.80 -10.88 -5.11
N TYR A 173 4.55 -10.59 -4.78
CA TYR A 173 4.14 -10.03 -3.51
C TYR A 173 2.80 -10.63 -3.08
N GLN A 174 2.75 -11.19 -1.89
CA GLN A 174 1.53 -11.72 -1.29
C GLN A 174 1.34 -11.17 0.11
N GLU A 175 0.13 -10.74 0.42
CA GLU A 175 -0.25 -10.29 1.75
C GLU A 175 -1.74 -10.55 1.99
N ASP A 176 -2.04 -11.35 3.00
CA ASP A 176 -3.39 -11.53 3.52
C ASP A 176 -3.62 -10.59 4.70
N PHE A 177 -4.76 -9.92 4.77
CA PHE A 177 -5.13 -9.09 5.91
C PHE A 177 -6.65 -9.01 6.08
N VAL A 178 -7.10 -8.65 7.27
CA VAL A 178 -8.53 -8.48 7.60
C VAL A 178 -8.80 -7.03 7.96
N ARG A 179 -9.95 -6.51 7.54
CA ARG A 179 -10.49 -5.22 8.01
C ARG A 179 -11.76 -5.45 8.81
N HIS A 180 -11.73 -4.97 10.05
CA HIS A 180 -12.90 -4.93 10.90
C HIS A 180 -13.80 -3.76 10.48
N GLN A 181 -15.05 -4.05 10.13
CA GLN A 181 -16.10 -3.04 9.89
C GLN A 181 -15.74 -1.93 8.89
N ALA A 182 -14.87 -2.23 7.92
CA ALA A 182 -14.43 -1.29 6.90
C ALA A 182 -14.14 -2.01 5.60
N GLU A 183 -14.45 -1.36 4.48
CA GLU A 183 -14.11 -1.81 3.15
C GLU A 183 -12.82 -1.16 2.67
N GLN A 184 -11.90 -1.94 2.12
CA GLN A 184 -10.83 -1.45 1.28
C GLN A 184 -11.35 -1.16 -0.13
N THR A 185 -10.99 0.00 -0.67
CA THR A 185 -11.18 0.35 -2.08
C THR A 185 -9.84 0.41 -2.81
N GLY A 186 -9.89 0.22 -4.12
CA GLY A 186 -8.72 0.28 -5.01
C GLY A 186 -9.15 0.27 -6.47
N LEU A 187 -8.70 1.26 -7.23
CA LEU A 187 -9.00 1.39 -8.66
C LEU A 187 -7.84 2.07 -9.40
N GLU A 188 -7.68 1.72 -10.67
CA GLU A 188 -6.79 2.39 -11.59
C GLU A 188 -7.51 3.57 -12.27
N THR A 189 -6.86 4.74 -12.35
CA THR A 189 -7.35 5.90 -13.11
C THR A 189 -6.51 6.09 -14.37
N THR A 190 -6.90 7.01 -15.24
CA THR A 190 -6.10 7.36 -16.43
C THR A 190 -4.76 8.01 -16.08
N ASP A 191 -4.67 8.64 -14.91
CA ASP A 191 -3.53 9.44 -14.45
C ASP A 191 -2.90 8.90 -13.17
N GLY A 192 -3.21 7.68 -12.74
CA GLY A 192 -2.75 7.15 -11.47
C GLY A 192 -3.54 5.96 -10.93
N VAL A 193 -3.53 5.87 -9.60
CA VAL A 193 -4.35 4.92 -8.85
C VAL A 193 -4.98 5.64 -7.65
N GLU A 194 -6.12 5.12 -7.23
CA GLU A 194 -6.81 5.55 -6.02
C GLU A 194 -7.15 4.32 -5.18
N PHE A 195 -6.90 4.40 -3.88
CA PHE A 195 -7.25 3.35 -2.93
C PHE A 195 -7.57 3.96 -1.57
N GLY A 196 -8.28 3.25 -0.72
CA GLY A 196 -8.74 3.85 0.51
C GLY A 196 -9.54 2.91 1.39
N VAL A 197 -10.18 3.50 2.38
CA VAL A 197 -11.05 2.77 3.30
C VAL A 197 -12.38 3.49 3.44
N ILE A 198 -13.46 2.71 3.41
CA ILE A 198 -14.84 3.14 3.67
C ILE A 198 -15.36 2.39 4.90
N PRO A 199 -15.53 3.05 6.05
CA PRO A 199 -16.13 2.43 7.23
C PRO A 199 -17.60 2.03 6.99
N ARG A 200 -18.00 0.84 7.42
CA ARG A 200 -19.32 0.23 7.14
C ARG A 200 -20.43 0.57 8.13
N LEU A 201 -20.11 1.16 9.29
CA LEU A 201 -21.08 1.37 10.37
C LEU A 201 -20.96 2.77 10.98
N PRO A 202 -22.04 3.30 11.58
CA PRO A 202 -21.98 4.55 12.33
C PRO A 202 -21.04 4.38 13.51
N PHE A 203 -19.87 5.01 13.47
CA PHE A 203 -19.01 5.12 14.63
C PHE A 203 -19.21 6.49 15.29
N HIS A 204 -19.35 6.46 16.61
CA HIS A 204 -18.92 7.55 17.48
C HIS A 204 -17.66 7.07 18.22
N ALA A 205 -16.67 6.63 17.45
CA ALA A 205 -15.47 6.02 17.98
C ALA A 205 -14.26 6.34 17.09
N ILE A 206 -13.10 6.26 17.71
CA ILE A 206 -11.81 6.41 17.04
C ILE A 206 -11.61 5.21 16.12
N PHE A 207 -11.50 5.47 14.82
CA PHE A 207 -11.23 4.46 13.81
C PHE A 207 -9.74 4.47 13.46
N THR A 208 -9.04 3.37 13.73
CA THR A 208 -7.64 3.20 13.33
C THR A 208 -7.55 2.06 12.34
N TYR A 209 -6.81 2.26 11.26
CA TYR A 209 -6.68 1.25 10.22
C TYR A 209 -5.27 1.27 9.61
N PRO A 210 -4.74 0.10 9.24
CA PRO A 210 -3.48 0.03 8.52
C PRO A 210 -3.70 0.45 7.06
N ILE A 211 -2.72 1.14 6.48
CA ILE A 211 -2.61 1.34 5.04
C ILE A 211 -1.84 0.15 4.51
N ILE A 212 -2.48 -0.64 3.65
CA ILE A 212 -1.92 -1.81 3.00
C ILE A 212 -2.37 -1.75 1.55
N GLY A 213 -1.43 -1.84 0.61
CA GLY A 213 -1.75 -1.83 -0.81
C GLY A 213 -0.52 -2.00 -1.68
N LEU A 214 -0.74 -2.40 -2.93
CA LEU A 214 0.32 -2.51 -3.93
C LEU A 214 -0.15 -1.87 -5.23
N SER A 215 0.67 -0.98 -5.78
CA SER A 215 0.38 -0.27 -7.03
C SER A 215 1.46 -0.55 -8.05
N VAL A 216 1.07 -0.91 -9.27
CA VAL A 216 1.98 -1.23 -10.37
C VAL A 216 1.82 -0.19 -11.45
N PHE A 217 2.94 0.37 -11.90
CA PHE A 217 3.02 1.28 -13.01
C PHE A 217 4.06 0.78 -14.02
N LYS A 218 3.93 1.26 -15.26
CA LYS A 218 4.85 0.96 -16.35
C LYS A 218 5.27 2.23 -17.08
N CYS A 219 6.52 2.33 -17.49
CA CYS A 219 7.03 3.37 -18.37
C CYS A 219 7.76 2.74 -19.56
N LEU A 220 7.58 3.32 -20.75
CA LEU A 220 8.20 2.83 -21.99
C LEU A 220 9.34 3.73 -22.47
N ASP A 221 9.62 4.82 -21.75
CA ASP A 221 10.61 5.84 -22.11
C ASP A 221 11.53 6.12 -20.92
N PRO A 222 12.77 5.60 -20.93
CA PRO A 222 13.74 5.86 -19.87
C PRO A 222 14.03 7.35 -19.66
N SER A 223 13.88 8.20 -20.69
CA SER A 223 14.12 9.64 -20.57
C SER A 223 13.03 10.37 -19.77
N ALA A 224 11.93 9.70 -19.44
CA ALA A 224 10.90 10.22 -18.54
C ALA A 224 11.36 10.36 -17.09
N PHE A 225 12.53 9.82 -16.73
CA PHE A 225 13.07 9.90 -15.37
C PHE A 225 14.08 11.06 -15.21
N PRO A 226 14.05 11.76 -14.07
CA PRO A 226 13.19 11.53 -12.91
C PRO A 226 11.72 11.92 -13.16
N ALA A 227 10.80 11.13 -12.63
CA ALA A 227 9.36 11.33 -12.80
C ALA A 227 8.73 11.80 -11.48
N THR A 228 7.85 12.82 -11.55
CA THR A 228 7.17 13.36 -10.36
C THR A 228 5.86 12.63 -10.11
N PHE A 229 5.75 11.96 -8.97
CA PHE A 229 4.53 11.33 -8.48
C PHE A 229 3.87 12.26 -7.46
N THR A 230 2.58 12.54 -7.63
CA THR A 230 1.81 13.34 -6.67
C THR A 230 1.01 12.42 -5.77
N PHE A 231 1.40 12.34 -4.52
CA PHE A 231 0.69 11.60 -3.48
C PHE A 231 -0.31 12.53 -2.80
N ARG A 232 -1.57 12.10 -2.73
CA ARG A 232 -2.62 12.83 -2.02
C ARG A 232 -3.29 11.92 -1.02
N ALA A 233 -3.58 12.43 0.16
CA ALA A 233 -4.50 11.81 1.10
C ALA A 233 -5.69 12.73 1.32
N GLY A 234 -6.89 12.18 1.25
CA GLY A 234 -8.15 12.87 1.43
C GLY A 234 -9.00 12.19 2.48
N ALA A 235 -9.78 12.99 3.19
CA ALA A 235 -10.76 12.52 4.15
C ALA A 235 -12.03 13.39 4.03
N GLY A 236 -13.20 12.78 3.94
CA GLY A 236 -14.45 13.52 3.81
C GLY A 236 -15.66 12.66 3.45
N TRP A 237 -16.80 13.30 3.23
CA TRP A 237 -18.02 12.58 2.80
C TRP A 237 -18.15 12.63 1.28
N PRO A 238 -18.41 11.50 0.61
CA PRO A 238 -18.61 11.45 -0.83
C PRO A 238 -19.72 12.42 -1.24
N GLY A 239 -19.47 13.20 -2.29
CA GLY A 239 -20.39 14.21 -2.80
C GLY A 239 -20.57 15.47 -1.92
N SER A 240 -19.91 15.58 -0.77
CA SER A 240 -20.00 16.77 0.09
C SER A 240 -18.94 17.83 -0.24
N SER A 241 -19.08 19.04 0.32
CA SER A 241 -18.02 20.08 0.32
C SER A 241 -17.07 19.98 1.52
N ARG A 242 -17.28 19.00 2.41
CA ARG A 242 -16.49 18.81 3.63
C ARG A 242 -15.39 17.78 3.39
N HIS A 243 -14.39 18.18 2.61
CA HIS A 243 -13.20 17.36 2.35
C HIS A 243 -11.96 18.09 2.84
N GLY A 244 -11.17 17.42 3.66
CA GLY A 244 -9.78 17.79 3.91
C GLY A 244 -8.87 16.97 3.00
N SER A 245 -7.77 17.56 2.55
CA SER A 245 -6.71 16.78 1.91
C SER A 245 -5.34 17.39 2.10
N ILE A 246 -4.32 16.53 2.10
CA ILE A 246 -2.90 16.89 2.05
C ILE A 246 -2.28 16.26 0.80
N THR A 247 -1.27 16.93 0.25
CA THR A 247 -0.60 16.52 -0.98
C THR A 247 0.91 16.62 -0.81
N LYS A 248 1.66 15.70 -1.43
CA LYS A 248 3.11 15.73 -1.51
C LYS A 248 3.55 15.25 -2.89
N ASP A 249 4.36 16.07 -3.56
CA ASP A 249 5.06 15.66 -4.76
C ASP A 249 6.37 14.96 -4.38
N VAL A 250 6.64 13.85 -5.04
CA VAL A 250 7.82 13.02 -4.85
C VAL A 250 8.46 12.77 -6.21
N SER A 251 9.72 13.17 -6.35
CA SER A 251 10.51 12.85 -7.53
C SER A 251 11.07 11.44 -7.39
N ILE A 252 10.67 10.53 -8.28
CA ILE A 252 11.19 9.18 -8.37
C ILE A 252 12.25 9.17 -9.49
N SER A 253 13.51 9.09 -9.10
CA SER A 253 14.64 8.96 -10.02
C SER A 253 14.84 7.50 -10.41
N PHE A 254 15.44 7.25 -11.58
CA PHE A 254 15.96 5.94 -11.93
C PHE A 254 17.31 6.13 -12.60
N GLU A 255 18.37 5.70 -11.94
CA GLU A 255 19.71 5.75 -12.52
C GLU A 255 19.91 4.49 -13.37
N PHE A 256 20.18 4.69 -14.65
CA PHE A 256 20.44 3.62 -15.61
C PHE A 256 21.94 3.35 -15.78
N ALA A 257 22.76 3.82 -14.85
CA ALA A 257 24.19 3.52 -14.85
C ALA A 257 24.40 2.02 -14.51
N PRO A 258 25.21 1.29 -15.29
CA PRO A 258 25.53 -0.11 -15.04
C PRO A 258 26.38 -0.31 -13.78
#